data_AF-A0A2D1SZH1-F1
#
_entry.id   AF-A0A2D1SZH1-F1
#
_cell.length_a   1.000
_cell.length_b   1.000
_cell.length_c   1.000
_cell.angle_alpha   90.00
_cell.angle_beta   90.00
_cell.angle_gamma   90.00
#
_symmetry.space_group_name_H-M   'P 1'
#
loop_
_entity.id
_entity.type
_entity.pdbx_description
1 polymer ?
#
loop_
_entity_poly.entity_id
_entity_poly.type
_entity_poly.pdbx_seq_one_letter_code
_entity_poly.pdbx_strand_id
1 'polypeptide(L)'
;MNRKWLFSYLGICLFGLIITNLAAYKDEITEIEEHNTYRWQRYMNEEEYNKLEKGMYYIDVVKIAGGAGVKIDEDIYEWNDEILLTKGYQAYFENGELIKTEIIKRKGNSNR
;
A
#
# COMPACT_ATOMS: atom_id res chain seq x y z
N MET A 1 2.98 29.30 43.14
CA MET A 1 2.47 28.74 41.88
C MET A 1 1.55 27.57 42.20
N ASN A 2 0.27 27.63 41.83
CA ASN A 2 -0.73 26.63 42.25
C ASN A 2 -0.48 25.29 41.55
N ARG A 3 -0.11 24.24 42.31
CA ARG A 3 0.14 22.89 41.77
C ARG A 3 -0.99 22.40 40.85
N LYS A 4 -2.25 22.70 41.18
CA LYS A 4 -3.42 22.36 40.36
C LYS A 4 -3.39 23.00 38.97
N TRP A 5 -2.90 24.23 38.86
CA TRP A 5 -2.78 24.96 37.59
C TRP A 5 -1.66 24.38 36.71
N LEU A 6 -0.56 23.95 37.33
CA LEU A 6 0.51 23.23 36.62
C LEU A 6 0.03 21.89 36.07
N PHE A 7 -0.74 21.12 36.83
CA PHE A 7 -1.30 19.84 36.35
C PHE A 7 -2.32 20.04 35.22
N SER A 8 -3.17 21.07 35.30
CA SER A 8 -4.08 21.42 34.21
C SER A 8 -3.34 21.84 32.95
N TYR A 9 -2.29 22.65 33.07
CA TYR A 9 -1.47 23.07 31.93
C TYR A 9 -0.72 21.90 31.27
N LEU A 10 -0.12 21.02 32.08
CA LEU A 10 0.52 19.78 31.61
C LEU A 10 -0.47 18.86 30.88
N GLY A 11 -1.70 18.71 31.39
CA GLY A 11 -2.74 17.92 30.75
C GLY A 11 -3.12 18.47 29.38
N ILE A 12 -3.24 19.79 29.24
CA ILE A 12 -3.54 20.45 27.96
C ILE A 12 -2.39 20.25 26.96
N CYS A 13 -1.14 20.39 27.40
CA CYS A 13 0.04 20.15 26.55
C CYS A 13 0.12 18.70 26.05
N LEU A 14 -0.11 17.73 26.95
CA LEU A 14 -0.13 16.31 26.60
C LEU A 14 -1.25 15.97 25.61
N PHE A 15 -2.44 16.52 25.81
CA PHE A 15 -3.57 16.31 24.90
C PHE A 15 -3.30 16.93 23.52
N GLY A 16 -2.70 18.13 23.48
CA GLY A 16 -2.25 18.76 22.24
C GLY A 16 -1.25 17.90 21.47
N LEU A 17 -0.27 17.31 22.16
CA LEU A 17 0.72 16.40 21.55
C LEU A 17 0.10 15.13 20.98
N ILE A 18 -0.93 14.58 21.63
CA ILE A 18 -1.64 13.38 21.14
C ILE A 18 -2.37 13.71 19.83
N ILE A 19 -3.06 14.86 19.76
CA ILE A 19 -3.78 15.28 18.55
C ILE A 19 -2.83 15.48 17.36
N THR A 20 -1.67 16.12 17.58
CA THR A 20 -0.70 16.35 16.49
C THR A 20 -0.09 15.05 15.96
N ASN A 21 0.14 14.06 16.82
CA ASN A 21 0.63 12.75 16.39
C ASN A 21 -0.43 11.98 15.61
N LEU A 22 -1.70 12.05 16.01
CA LEU A 22 -2.80 11.39 15.28
C LEU A 22 -2.98 11.98 13.87
N ALA A 23 -2.85 13.31 13.74
CA ALA A 23 -2.93 13.99 12.45
C ALA A 23 -1.73 13.71 11.54
N ALA A 24 -0.59 13.33 12.11
CA ALA A 24 0.63 13.00 11.38
C ALA A 24 0.76 11.51 11.03
N TYR A 25 -0.21 10.67 11.43
CA TYR A 25 -0.25 9.28 11.02
C TYR A 25 -0.54 9.20 9.52
N LYS A 26 0.52 9.11 8.72
CA LYS A 26 0.44 8.76 7.31
C LYS A 26 0.52 7.25 7.19
N ASP A 27 -0.41 6.70 6.42
CA ASP A 27 -0.38 5.29 6.03
C ASP A 27 0.80 5.07 5.07
N GLU A 28 1.60 4.03 5.34
CA GLU A 28 2.84 3.72 4.60
C GLU A 28 2.57 3.52 3.10
N ILE A 29 1.41 2.95 2.77
CA ILE A 29 0.95 2.77 1.39
C ILE A 29 0.71 4.13 0.71
N THR A 30 0.14 5.10 1.43
CA THR A 30 -0.12 6.44 0.90
C THR A 30 1.19 7.18 0.66
N GLU A 31 2.19 7.00 1.51
CA GLU A 31 3.53 7.58 1.31
C GLU A 31 4.21 7.03 0.05
N ILE A 32 4.10 5.73 -0.21
CA ILE A 32 4.59 5.09 -1.44
C ILE A 32 3.92 5.72 -2.67
N GLU A 33 2.59 5.85 -2.65
CA GLU A 33 1.84 6.41 -3.78
C GLU A 33 2.08 7.92 -3.98
N GLU A 34 2.34 8.69 -2.91
CA GLU A 34 2.69 10.10 -2.98
C GLU A 34 4.07 10.34 -3.61
N HIS A 35 4.98 9.35 -3.57
CA HIS A 35 6.29 9.44 -4.19
C HIS A 35 6.26 9.20 -5.72
N ASN A 36 5.15 8.68 -6.25
CA ASN A 36 4.99 8.46 -7.67
C ASN A 36 4.89 9.80 -8.41
N THR A 37 5.69 9.92 -9.48
CA THR A 37 5.60 11.06 -10.41
C THR A 37 4.27 11.05 -11.18
N TYR A 38 3.76 9.86 -11.49
CA TYR A 38 2.56 9.67 -12.30
C TYR A 38 1.61 8.64 -11.68
N ARG A 39 0.29 8.86 -11.87
CA ARG A 39 -0.76 7.97 -11.33
C ARG A 39 -0.63 6.52 -11.80
N TRP A 40 -0.10 6.26 -12.99
CA TRP A 40 0.01 4.91 -13.53
C TRP A 40 1.10 4.08 -12.83
N GLN A 41 2.04 4.71 -12.10
CA GLN A 41 3.11 4.00 -11.37
C GLN A 41 2.62 3.21 -10.15
N ARG A 42 1.32 3.31 -9.83
CA ARG A 42 0.65 2.41 -8.87
C ARG A 42 0.31 1.04 -9.46
N TYR A 43 0.46 0.88 -10.78
CA TYR A 43 0.29 -0.37 -11.49
C TYR A 43 1.63 -1.08 -11.57
N MET A 44 1.60 -2.41 -11.66
CA MET A 44 2.81 -3.21 -11.64
C MET A 44 3.26 -3.47 -13.08
N ASN A 45 4.57 -3.42 -13.32
CA ASN A 45 5.17 -3.87 -14.58
C ASN A 45 5.85 -5.24 -14.42
N GLU A 46 6.28 -5.82 -15.55
CA GLU A 46 6.88 -7.16 -15.57
C GLU A 46 8.20 -7.23 -14.79
N GLU A 47 8.98 -6.15 -14.76
CA GLU A 47 10.24 -6.10 -13.99
C GLU A 47 10.00 -6.12 -12.48
N GLU A 48 8.99 -5.40 -12.01
CA GLU A 48 8.55 -5.40 -10.61
C GLU A 48 7.96 -6.75 -10.21
N TYR A 49 7.11 -7.32 -11.07
CA TYR A 49 6.57 -8.66 -10.86
C TYR A 49 7.67 -9.71 -10.68
N ASN A 50 8.72 -9.63 -11.49
CA ASN A 50 9.84 -10.58 -11.44
C ASN A 50 10.72 -10.41 -10.18
N LYS A 51 10.57 -9.32 -9.43
CA LYS A 51 11.25 -9.12 -8.13
C LYS A 51 10.47 -9.72 -6.96
N LEU A 52 9.24 -10.20 -7.17
CA LEU A 52 8.43 -10.77 -6.10
C LEU A 52 8.93 -12.16 -5.74
N GLU A 53 9.21 -12.37 -4.45
CA GLU A 53 9.71 -13.63 -3.92
C GLU A 53 8.79 -14.20 -2.84
N LYS A 54 8.74 -15.52 -2.75
CA LYS A 54 7.96 -16.22 -1.73
C LYS A 54 8.45 -15.81 -0.33
N GLY A 55 7.51 -15.52 0.57
CA GLY A 55 7.79 -15.08 1.94
C GLY A 55 7.76 -13.56 2.13
N MET A 56 7.65 -12.77 1.07
CA MET A 56 7.50 -11.31 1.18
C MET A 56 6.19 -10.94 1.87
N TYR A 57 6.22 -9.93 2.75
CA TYR A 57 5.00 -9.38 3.31
C TYR A 57 4.30 -8.46 2.31
N TYR A 58 2.99 -8.27 2.48
CA TYR A 58 2.19 -7.43 1.60
C TYR A 58 2.82 -6.04 1.38
N ILE A 59 3.33 -5.41 2.44
CA ILE A 59 3.92 -4.07 2.34
C ILE A 59 5.20 -4.04 1.47
N ASP A 60 5.98 -5.12 1.47
CA ASP A 60 7.18 -5.23 0.64
C ASP A 60 6.80 -5.37 -0.84
N VAL A 61 5.73 -6.13 -1.11
CA VAL A 61 5.15 -6.23 -2.46
C VAL A 61 4.64 -4.87 -2.93
N VAL A 62 3.94 -4.11 -2.08
CA VAL A 62 3.46 -2.75 -2.40
C VAL A 62 4.61 -1.80 -2.70
N LYS A 63 5.73 -1.88 -1.95
CA LYS A 63 6.93 -1.07 -2.21
C LYS A 63 7.56 -1.38 -3.56
N ILE A 64 7.61 -2.66 -3.93
CA ILE A 64 8.12 -3.09 -5.24
C ILE A 64 7.18 -2.62 -6.37
N ALA A 65 5.87 -2.74 -6.17
CA ALA A 65 4.85 -2.39 -7.16
C ALA A 65 4.57 -0.89 -7.30
N GLY A 66 5.13 -0.05 -6.42
CA GLY A 66 4.87 1.39 -6.40
C GLY A 66 3.45 1.78 -5.97
N GLY A 67 2.64 0.87 -5.43
CA GLY A 67 1.26 1.18 -5.03
C GLY A 67 0.44 -0.02 -4.57
N ALA A 68 -0.75 0.26 -4.04
CA ALA A 68 -1.62 -0.78 -3.49
C ALA A 68 -2.23 -1.66 -4.58
N GLY A 69 -2.25 -2.97 -4.34
CA GLY A 69 -2.99 -3.92 -5.15
C GLY A 69 -4.50 -3.82 -4.89
N VAL A 70 -5.30 -4.11 -5.90
CA VAL A 70 -6.75 -4.25 -5.74
C VAL A 70 -7.03 -5.58 -5.07
N LYS A 71 -7.67 -5.56 -3.89
CA LYS A 71 -8.10 -6.79 -3.21
C LYS A 71 -9.22 -7.46 -4.01
N ILE A 72 -8.98 -8.69 -4.47
CA ILE A 72 -9.94 -9.50 -5.21
C ILE A 72 -10.65 -10.49 -4.28
N ASP A 73 -9.93 -11.02 -3.30
CA ASP A 73 -10.43 -11.95 -2.28
C ASP A 73 -9.68 -11.75 -0.96
N GLU A 74 -10.01 -12.51 0.09
CA GLU A 74 -9.53 -12.32 1.47
C GLU A 74 -8.00 -12.23 1.58
N ASP A 75 -7.27 -13.01 0.77
CA ASP A 75 -5.80 -13.02 0.70
C ASP A 75 -5.24 -12.89 -0.74
N ILE A 76 -6.04 -12.36 -1.67
CA ILE A 76 -5.65 -12.23 -3.08
C ILE A 76 -5.67 -10.76 -3.48
N TYR A 77 -4.52 -10.28 -3.93
CA TYR A 77 -4.34 -8.91 -4.40
C TYR A 77 -3.90 -8.91 -5.85
N GLU A 78 -4.44 -7.99 -6.64
CA GLU A 78 -4.14 -7.89 -8.06
C GLU A 78 -3.68 -6.49 -8.44
N TRP A 79 -2.56 -6.42 -9.16
CA TRP A 79 -2.09 -5.22 -9.82
C TRP A 79 -2.40 -5.31 -11.31
N ASN A 80 -2.89 -4.21 -11.88
CA ASN A 80 -3.02 -4.11 -13.33
C ASN A 80 -1.64 -3.96 -13.95
N ASP A 81 -1.48 -4.44 -15.18
CA ASP A 81 -0.26 -4.19 -15.96
C ASP A 81 -0.14 -2.71 -16.36
N GLU A 82 1.00 -2.12 -16.03
CA GLU A 82 1.29 -0.69 -16.20
C GLU A 82 1.12 -0.21 -17.65
N ILE A 83 1.53 -1.03 -18.63
CA ILE A 83 1.67 -0.61 -20.02
C ILE A 83 0.39 -0.93 -20.82
N LEU A 84 -0.01 -2.20 -20.85
CA LEU A 84 -1.04 -2.66 -21.77
C LEU A 84 -2.40 -2.84 -21.09
N LEU A 85 -2.46 -2.91 -19.76
CA LEU A 85 -3.68 -3.22 -18.98
C LEU A 85 -4.41 -4.50 -19.45
N THR A 86 -3.74 -5.34 -20.25
CA THR A 86 -4.25 -6.62 -20.78
C THR A 86 -3.84 -7.80 -19.92
N LYS A 87 -3.07 -7.54 -18.87
CA LYS A 87 -2.67 -8.53 -17.86
C LYS A 87 -2.95 -7.96 -16.47
N GLY A 88 -3.16 -8.87 -15.53
CA GLY A 88 -3.17 -8.60 -14.10
C GLY A 88 -2.16 -9.50 -13.41
N TYR A 89 -1.44 -8.98 -12.43
CA TYR A 89 -0.49 -9.70 -11.61
C TYR A 89 -1.16 -9.97 -10.27
N GLN A 90 -1.52 -11.23 -10.02
CA GLN A 90 -2.09 -11.65 -8.76
C GLN A 90 -1.02 -12.16 -7.81
N ALA A 91 -1.09 -11.70 -6.56
CA ALA A 91 -0.29 -12.16 -5.45
C ALA A 91 -1.21 -12.78 -4.40
N TYR A 92 -0.87 -13.98 -3.97
CA TYR A 92 -1.63 -14.75 -2.99
C TYR A 92 -0.85 -14.79 -1.69
N PHE A 93 -1.51 -14.45 -0.60
CA PHE A 93 -0.91 -14.40 0.72
C PHE A 93 -1.47 -15.53 1.58
N GLU A 94 -0.67 -15.98 2.54
CA GLU A 94 -1.14 -16.86 3.61
C GLU A 94 -0.37 -16.47 4.87
N ASN A 95 -1.08 -16.25 5.98
CA ASN A 95 -0.50 -15.73 7.21
C ASN A 95 0.30 -14.42 7.01
N GLY A 96 -0.11 -13.59 6.04
CA GLY A 96 0.54 -12.33 5.71
C GLY A 96 1.74 -12.41 4.77
N GLU A 97 2.16 -13.62 4.37
CA GLU A 97 3.33 -13.85 3.53
C GLU A 97 2.94 -14.29 2.12
N LEU A 98 3.68 -13.82 1.12
CA LEU A 98 3.48 -14.17 -0.28
C LEU A 98 3.78 -15.64 -0.50
N ILE A 99 2.77 -16.43 -0.88
CA ILE A 99 2.94 -17.87 -1.13
C ILE A 99 3.12 -18.19 -2.61
N LYS A 100 2.46 -17.43 -3.50
CA LYS A 100 2.51 -17.61 -4.95
C LYS A 100 2.08 -16.35 -5.69
N THR A 101 2.49 -16.27 -6.94
CA THR A 101 2.06 -15.22 -7.88
C THR A 101 1.51 -15.86 -9.17
N GLU A 102 0.61 -15.16 -9.84
CA GLU A 102 -0.01 -15.61 -11.08
C GLU A 102 -0.24 -14.45 -12.04
N ILE A 103 -0.05 -14.67 -13.33
CA ILE A 103 -0.36 -13.70 -14.38
C ILE A 103 -1.70 -14.06 -15.02
N ILE A 104 -2.69 -13.18 -14.86
CA ILE A 104 -4.02 -13.33 -15.46
C ILE A 104 -4.10 -12.53 -16.74
N LYS A 105 -4.56 -13.16 -17.82
CA LYS A 105 -4.89 -12.46 -19.06
C LYS A 105 -6.26 -11.79 -18.95
N ARG A 106 -6.31 -10.49 -19.21
CA ARG A 106 -7.55 -9.74 -19.37
C ARG A 106 -7.85 -9.59 -20.86
N LYS A 107 -9.11 -9.87 -21.23
CA LYS A 107 -9.60 -9.44 -22.54
C LYS A 107 -9.65 -7.92 -22.52
N GLY A 108 -8.74 -7.28 -23.25
CA GLY A 108 -8.92 -5.87 -23.57
C GLY A 108 -10.22 -5.71 -24.36
N ASN A 109 -11.06 -4.74 -24.00
CA ASN A 109 -12.28 -4.36 -24.72
C ASN A 109 -11.95 -3.69 -26.08
N SER A 110 -10.98 -4.23 -26.82
CA SER A 110 -10.72 -3.85 -28.20
C SER A 110 -11.77 -4.53 -29.09
N ASN A 111 -12.93 -3.88 -29.23
CA ASN A 111 -13.87 -4.15 -30.35
C ASN A 111 -13.30 -3.56 -31.65
N ARG A 112 -12.04 -3.85 -31.98
CA ARG A 112 -11.42 -3.37 -33.21
C ARG A 112 -11.43 -4.46 -34.28
#